data_AF-A0A1Z9SMS9-F1
#
_entry.id   AF-A0A1Z9SMS9-F1
#
_cell.length_a   1.000
_cell.length_b   1.000
_cell.length_c   1.000
_cell.angle_alpha   90.00
_cell.angle_beta   90.00
_cell.angle_gamma   90.00
#
_symmetry.space_group_name_H-M   'P 1'
#
loop_
_entity.id
_entity.type
_entity.pdbx_description
1 polymer ?
#
loop_
_entity_poly.entity_id
_entity_poly.type
_entity_poly.pdbx_seq_one_letter_code
_entity_poly.pdbx_strand_id
1 'polypeptide(L)'
;MFSRQNIIALLFYVALSLGALDLAIDHRTGYLKGLLSIHSLLIVIAFSGLTYIKREKYMLHELGLILKKDMILGGWIGFMVGCFFTFYKISFWDIEILHGISVSIISIIYGYVLGNLAETFWPYSSD
;
A
#
# COMPACT_ATOMS: atom_id res chain seq x y z
N MET A 1 13.51 -15.83 15.74
CA MET A 1 13.63 -14.73 16.73
C MET A 1 13.37 -13.43 16.00
N PHE A 2 12.48 -12.56 16.51
CA PHE A 2 12.30 -11.24 15.91
C PHE A 2 13.53 -10.39 16.23
N SER A 3 14.31 -9.99 15.22
CA SER A 3 15.38 -9.02 15.44
C SER A 3 14.78 -7.65 15.69
N ARG A 4 15.51 -6.80 16.43
CA ARG A 4 15.07 -5.44 16.79
C ARG A 4 14.66 -4.61 15.56
N GLN A 5 15.26 -4.89 14.41
CA GLN A 5 14.95 -4.28 13.12
C GLN A 5 13.58 -4.73 12.59
N ASN A 6 13.25 -6.02 12.70
CA ASN A 6 11.96 -6.57 12.29
C ASN A 6 10.79 -6.00 13.12
N ILE A 7 11.02 -5.71 14.41
CA ILE A 7 10.02 -5.08 15.29
C ILE A 7 9.76 -3.64 14.87
N ILE A 8 10.80 -2.87 14.52
CA ILE A 8 10.66 -1.47 14.06
C ILE A 8 9.90 -1.40 12.74
N ALA A 9 10.21 -2.29 11.79
CA ALA A 9 9.50 -2.35 10.51
C ALA A 9 8.05 -2.79 10.67
N LEU A 10 7.76 -3.73 11.58
CA LEU A 10 6.40 -4.13 11.93
C LEU A 10 5.62 -2.95 12.54
N LEU A 11 6.23 -2.22 13.47
CA LEU A 11 5.61 -1.04 14.08
C LEU A 11 5.37 0.08 13.05
N PHE A 12 6.31 0.29 12.13
CA PHE A 12 6.16 1.25 11.05
C PHE A 12 5.04 0.85 10.08
N TYR A 13 4.98 -0.43 9.70
CA TYR A 13 3.89 -0.99 8.91
C TYR A 13 2.53 -0.79 9.59
N VAL A 14 2.42 -1.17 10.86
CA VAL A 14 1.18 -1.07 11.65
C VAL A 14 0.78 0.39 11.84
N ALA A 15 1.72 1.28 12.18
CA ALA A 15 1.44 2.70 12.38
C ALA A 15 0.98 3.39 11.09
N LEU A 16 1.63 3.14 9.95
CA LEU A 16 1.20 3.71 8.66
C LEU A 16 -0.14 3.13 8.20
N SER A 17 -0.38 1.84 8.42
CA SER A 17 -1.65 1.19 8.06
C SER A 17 -2.80 1.70 8.93
N LEU A 18 -2.58 1.85 10.25
CA LEU A 18 -3.56 2.42 11.17
C LEU A 18 -3.80 3.91 10.89
N GLY A 19 -2.76 4.68 10.60
CA GLY A 19 -2.91 6.09 10.20
C GLY A 19 -3.69 6.25 8.90
N ALA A 20 -3.47 5.37 7.91
CA ALA A 20 -4.24 5.36 6.67
C ALA A 20 -5.72 5.03 6.92
N LEU A 21 -6.01 4.12 7.87
CA LEU A 21 -7.38 3.78 8.29
C LEU A 21 -8.06 4.91 9.06
N ASP A 22 -7.36 5.52 10.02
CA ASP A 22 -7.90 6.58 10.88
C ASP A 22 -8.24 7.84 10.07
N LEU A 23 -7.32 8.30 9.20
CA LEU A 23 -7.63 9.40 8.30
C LEU A 23 -8.76 9.07 7.29
N ALA A 24 -8.92 7.81 6.88
CA ALA A 24 -10.04 7.39 6.04
C ALA A 24 -11.39 7.46 6.78
N ILE A 25 -11.39 7.30 8.10
CA ILE A 25 -12.59 7.37 8.96
C ILE A 25 -12.91 8.84 9.33
N ASP A 26 -11.89 9.65 9.63
CA ASP A 26 -12.05 11.02 10.14
C ASP A 26 -12.52 12.02 9.06
N HIS A 27 -12.24 11.74 7.77
CA HIS A 27 -12.69 12.55 6.64
C HIS A 27 -14.16 12.32 6.20
N ARG A 28 -15.05 11.95 7.12
CA ARG A 28 -16.49 11.72 6.85
C ARG A 28 -17.23 12.94 6.26
N THR A 29 -16.67 14.15 6.30
CA THR A 29 -17.28 15.41 5.85
C THR A 29 -16.72 15.98 4.54
N GLY A 30 -15.68 15.37 3.93
CA GLY A 30 -14.98 15.92 2.74
C GLY A 30 -14.67 14.88 1.67
N TYR A 31 -15.72 14.30 1.10
CA TYR A 31 -15.75 12.99 0.44
C TYR A 31 -14.84 12.74 -0.78
N LEU A 32 -14.09 13.73 -1.28
CA LEU A 32 -13.48 13.63 -2.62
C LEU A 32 -12.07 14.20 -2.77
N LYS A 33 -11.44 14.78 -1.74
CA LYS A 33 -10.12 15.43 -1.89
C LYS A 33 -9.00 14.81 -1.05
N GLY A 34 -9.30 14.37 0.17
CA GLY A 34 -8.27 13.87 1.11
C GLY A 34 -7.94 12.39 0.96
N LEU A 35 -8.94 11.54 0.66
CA LEU A 35 -8.82 10.08 0.57
C LEU A 35 -7.84 9.57 -0.51
N LEU A 36 -7.39 10.44 -1.42
CA LEU A 36 -7.22 10.05 -2.82
C LEU A 36 -5.78 9.85 -3.31
N SER A 37 -4.77 10.34 -2.59
CA SER A 37 -3.36 10.13 -2.98
C SER A 37 -2.48 9.68 -1.81
N ILE A 38 -2.56 10.37 -0.68
CA ILE A 38 -1.70 10.08 0.47
C ILE A 38 -2.02 8.73 1.12
N HIS A 39 -3.31 8.35 1.23
CA HIS A 39 -3.72 7.10 1.88
C HIS A 39 -3.34 5.85 1.08
N SER A 40 -3.63 5.87 -0.23
CA SER A 40 -3.27 4.80 -1.14
C SER A 40 -1.76 4.63 -1.23
N LEU A 41 -1.01 5.74 -1.20
CA LEU A 41 0.44 5.75 -1.13
C LEU A 41 0.96 5.19 0.21
N LEU A 42 0.34 5.55 1.35
CA LEU A 42 0.69 5.03 2.67
C LEU A 42 0.52 3.51 2.77
N ILE A 43 -0.58 2.96 2.24
CA ILE A 43 -0.80 1.50 2.20
C ILE A 43 0.30 0.82 1.38
N VAL A 44 0.62 1.34 0.19
CA VAL A 44 1.67 0.77 -0.67
C VAL A 44 3.04 0.83 0.01
N ILE A 45 3.38 1.96 0.65
CA ILE A 45 4.65 2.10 1.40
C ILE A 45 4.66 1.19 2.62
N ALA A 46 3.54 1.03 3.34
CA ALA A 46 3.47 0.13 4.48
C ALA A 46 3.91 -1.29 4.06
N PHE A 47 3.44 -1.78 2.90
CA PHE A 47 3.80 -3.10 2.41
C PHE A 47 5.31 -3.30 2.16
N SER A 48 6.10 -2.24 1.97
CA SER A 48 7.58 -2.35 1.97
C SER A 48 8.14 -2.87 3.30
N GLY A 49 7.43 -2.67 4.41
CA GLY A 49 7.77 -3.21 5.73
C GLY A 49 7.73 -4.73 5.78
N LEU A 50 6.87 -5.39 4.97
CA LEU A 50 6.85 -6.85 4.86
C LEU A 50 8.14 -7.38 4.24
N THR A 51 8.67 -6.68 3.25
CA THR A 51 9.94 -7.03 2.63
C THR A 51 11.10 -6.87 3.60
N TYR A 52 11.04 -5.83 4.45
CA TYR A 52 12.05 -5.63 5.49
C TYR A 52 12.07 -6.76 6.52
N ILE A 53 10.91 -7.30 6.91
CA ILE A 53 10.81 -8.49 7.78
C ILE A 53 11.43 -9.73 7.10
N LYS A 54 11.31 -9.84 5.77
CA LYS A 54 11.88 -10.94 4.98
C LYS A 54 13.38 -10.79 4.73
N ARG A 55 14.01 -9.67 5.09
CA ARG A 55 15.42 -9.37 4.81
C ARG A 55 16.41 -10.42 5.29
N GLU A 56 16.16 -11.04 6.45
CA GLU A 56 17.07 -12.08 6.98
C GLU A 56 16.93 -13.43 6.25
N LYS A 57 15.90 -13.59 5.41
CA LYS A 57 15.59 -14.84 4.71
C LYS A 57 16.06 -14.88 3.25
N TYR A 58 16.33 -13.71 2.65
CA TYR A 58 16.64 -13.59 1.22
C TYR A 58 17.93 -12.81 0.98
N MET A 59 18.63 -13.18 -0.09
CA MET A 59 19.84 -12.46 -0.52
C MET A 59 19.48 -11.06 -1.00
N LEU A 60 20.43 -10.12 -0.89
CA LEU A 60 20.15 -8.71 -1.16
C LEU A 60 19.55 -8.51 -2.56
N HIS A 61 20.11 -9.14 -3.61
CA HIS A 61 19.60 -9.01 -4.98
C HIS A 61 18.17 -9.52 -5.21
N GLU A 62 17.69 -10.46 -4.39
CA GLU A 62 16.32 -10.99 -4.47
C GLU A 62 15.33 -10.08 -3.75
N LEU A 63 15.84 -9.30 -2.80
CA LEU A 63 15.05 -8.42 -1.96
C LEU A 63 14.38 -7.31 -2.75
N GLY A 64 15.01 -6.80 -3.82
CA GLY A 64 14.42 -5.82 -4.73
C GLY A 64 13.20 -6.38 -5.49
N LEU A 65 13.30 -7.63 -5.95
CA LEU A 65 12.21 -8.31 -6.64
C LEU A 65 11.06 -8.68 -5.70
N ILE A 66 11.39 -9.03 -4.45
CA ILE A 66 10.40 -9.26 -3.39
C ILE A 66 9.73 -7.94 -2.99
N LEU A 67 10.49 -6.85 -2.90
CA LEU A 67 9.98 -5.51 -2.59
C LEU A 67 8.95 -5.06 -3.61
N LYS A 68 9.26 -5.22 -4.90
CA LYS A 68 8.30 -4.97 -5.98
C LYS A 68 7.01 -5.76 -5.81
N LYS A 69 7.11 -7.07 -5.55
CA LYS A 69 5.93 -7.94 -5.37
C LYS A 69 5.10 -7.51 -4.17
N ASP A 70 5.73 -7.17 -3.06
CA ASP A 70 5.05 -6.72 -1.85
C ASP A 70 4.37 -5.35 -2.06
N MET A 71 5.00 -4.41 -2.77
CA MET A 71 4.40 -3.11 -3.09
C MET A 71 3.21 -3.23 -4.06
N ILE A 72 3.30 -4.09 -5.08
CA ILE A 72 2.17 -4.39 -5.98
C ILE A 72 1.02 -5.02 -5.18
N LEU A 73 1.32 -5.94 -4.27
CA LEU A 73 0.32 -6.52 -3.37
C LEU A 73 -0.35 -5.45 -2.50
N GLY A 74 0.43 -4.51 -1.95
CA GLY A 74 -0.09 -3.36 -1.22
C GLY A 74 -1.04 -2.50 -2.06
N GLY A 75 -0.73 -2.30 -3.34
CA GLY A 75 -1.62 -1.61 -4.28
C GLY A 75 -2.95 -2.35 -4.50
N TRP A 76 -2.92 -3.65 -4.70
CA TRP A 76 -4.14 -4.46 -4.83
C TRP A 76 -4.99 -4.48 -3.55
N ILE A 77 -4.35 -4.49 -2.38
CA ILE A 77 -5.05 -4.42 -1.09
C ILE A 77 -5.66 -3.04 -0.88
N GLY A 78 -4.94 -1.95 -1.20
CA GLY A 78 -5.49 -0.61 -1.21
C GLY A 78 -6.72 -0.48 -2.10
N PHE A 79 -6.72 -1.13 -3.26
CA PHE A 79 -7.86 -1.15 -4.18
C PHE A 79 -9.06 -1.90 -3.59
N MET A 80 -8.85 -3.08 -3.01
CA MET A 80 -9.92 -3.84 -2.37
C MET A 80 -10.55 -3.08 -1.20
N VAL A 81 -9.74 -2.41 -0.38
CA VAL A 81 -10.21 -1.57 0.72
C VAL A 81 -11.00 -0.37 0.20
N GLY A 82 -10.50 0.31 -0.85
CA GLY A 82 -11.21 1.43 -1.47
C GLY A 82 -12.56 1.03 -2.09
N CYS A 83 -12.61 -0.12 -2.75
CA CYS A 83 -13.86 -0.68 -3.27
C CYS A 83 -14.83 -1.05 -2.15
N PHE A 84 -14.34 -1.68 -1.08
CA PHE A 84 -15.16 -2.02 0.09
C PHE A 84 -15.85 -0.78 0.67
N PHE A 85 -15.12 0.31 0.89
CA PHE A 85 -15.71 1.55 1.42
C PHE A 85 -16.66 2.22 0.43
N THR A 86 -16.37 2.14 -0.88
CA THR A 86 -17.26 2.64 -1.94
C THR A 86 -18.60 1.92 -1.89
N PHE A 87 -18.60 0.58 -1.84
CA PHE A 87 -19.83 -0.21 -1.78
C PHE A 87 -20.54 -0.11 -0.43
N TYR A 88 -19.80 -0.01 0.68
CA TYR A 88 -20.37 0.11 2.02
C TYR A 88 -21.25 1.36 2.17
N LYS A 89 -20.91 2.42 1.45
CA LYS A 89 -21.52 3.73 1.67
C LYS A 89 -22.71 4.03 0.77
N ILE A 90 -22.91 3.25 -0.29
CA ILE A 90 -23.85 3.57 -1.35
C ILE A 90 -25.07 2.67 -1.26
N SER A 91 -26.26 3.27 -1.29
CA SER A 91 -27.55 2.56 -1.24
C SER A 91 -28.16 2.26 -2.62
N PHE A 92 -27.72 2.93 -3.69
CA PHE A 92 -28.21 2.77 -5.07
C PHE A 92 -27.08 2.84 -6.10
N TRP A 93 -27.24 2.20 -7.27
CA TRP A 93 -26.23 2.22 -8.34
C TRP A 93 -26.13 3.60 -9.01
N ASP A 94 -25.29 4.48 -8.46
CA ASP A 94 -25.05 5.84 -8.93
C ASP A 94 -23.60 6.04 -9.43
N ILE A 95 -23.35 7.16 -10.12
CA ILE A 95 -22.06 7.65 -10.63
C ILE A 95 -20.99 7.68 -9.54
N GLU A 96 -21.39 7.83 -8.27
CA GLU A 96 -20.48 7.76 -7.12
C GLU A 96 -19.75 6.41 -6.98
N ILE A 97 -20.36 5.30 -7.41
CA ILE A 97 -19.69 3.98 -7.44
C ILE A 97 -18.54 4.00 -8.44
N LEU A 98 -18.82 4.47 -9.66
CA LEU A 98 -17.82 4.56 -10.72
C LEU A 98 -16.68 5.48 -10.31
N HIS A 99 -17.01 6.59 -9.65
CA HIS A 99 -16.03 7.49 -9.08
C HIS A 99 -15.19 6.77 -8.01
N GLY A 100 -15.79 6.12 -7.01
CA GLY A 100 -15.06 5.43 -5.94
C GLY A 100 -14.17 4.28 -6.44
N ILE A 101 -14.61 3.53 -7.46
CA ILE A 101 -13.77 2.51 -8.12
C ILE A 101 -12.61 3.17 -8.86
N SER A 102 -12.87 4.24 -9.61
CA SER A 102 -11.84 4.98 -10.36
C SER A 102 -10.77 5.56 -9.43
N VAL A 103 -11.17 6.07 -8.27
CA VAL A 103 -10.29 6.50 -7.18
C VAL A 103 -9.46 5.34 -6.64
N SER A 104 -10.06 4.18 -6.43
CA SER A 104 -9.39 3.02 -5.83
C SER A 104 -8.25 2.49 -6.71
N ILE A 105 -8.37 2.62 -8.04
CA ILE A 105 -7.34 2.21 -9.03
C ILE A 105 -6.01 2.94 -8.80
N ILE A 106 -6.01 4.14 -8.23
CA ILE A 106 -4.78 4.91 -7.96
C ILE A 106 -3.81 4.13 -7.06
N SER A 107 -4.32 3.32 -6.13
CA SER A 107 -3.46 2.48 -5.28
C SER A 107 -2.72 1.40 -6.08
N ILE A 108 -3.36 0.82 -7.10
CA ILE A 108 -2.72 -0.13 -8.02
C ILE A 108 -1.60 0.57 -8.78
N ILE A 109 -1.88 1.77 -9.30
CA ILE A 109 -0.88 2.59 -10.01
C ILE A 109 0.33 2.84 -9.11
N TYR A 110 0.12 3.24 -7.86
CA TYR A 110 1.23 3.42 -6.91
C TYR A 110 1.98 2.12 -6.62
N GLY A 111 1.29 1.00 -6.44
CA GLY A 111 1.91 -0.31 -6.23
C GLY A 111 2.85 -0.69 -7.37
N TYR A 112 2.42 -0.53 -8.62
CA TYR A 112 3.24 -0.83 -9.79
C TYR A 112 4.36 0.19 -10.01
N VAL A 113 4.10 1.50 -9.88
CA VAL A 113 5.12 2.53 -10.10
C VAL A 113 6.22 2.42 -9.04
N LEU A 114 5.85 2.41 -7.76
CA LEU A 114 6.83 2.34 -6.67
C LEU A 114 7.53 0.97 -6.63
N GLY A 115 6.82 -0.12 -6.92
CA GLY A 115 7.42 -1.45 -6.99
C GLY A 115 8.47 -1.56 -8.10
N ASN A 116 8.20 -1.03 -9.30
CA ASN A 116 9.19 -1.01 -10.39
C ASN A 116 10.36 -0.06 -10.12
N LEU A 117 10.11 1.10 -9.51
CA LEU A 117 11.18 2.01 -9.08
C LEU A 117 12.09 1.33 -8.04
N ALA A 118 11.49 0.68 -7.05
CA ALA A 118 12.21 -0.02 -5.99
C ALA A 118 13.09 -1.13 -6.54
N GLU A 119 12.62 -1.91 -7.53
CA GLU A 119 13.43 -2.92 -8.22
C GLU A 119 14.55 -2.29 -9.06
N THR A 120 14.27 -1.21 -9.78
CA THR A 120 15.23 -0.54 -10.68
C THR A 120 16.41 0.07 -9.93
N PHE A 121 16.16 0.69 -8.77
CA PHE A 121 17.21 1.27 -7.93
C PHE A 121 17.86 0.24 -6.99
N TRP A 122 17.40 -1.01 -7.02
CA TRP A 122 17.96 -2.04 -6.17
C TRP A 122 19.29 -2.56 -6.74
N PRO A 123 20.33 -2.78 -5.90
CA PRO A 123 21.59 -3.32 -6.38
C PRO A 123 21.40 -4.69 -7.02
N TYR A 124 21.73 -4.81 -8.30
CA TYR A 124 21.83 -6.08 -9.00
C TYR A 124 23.24 -6.64 -8.77
N SER A 125 23.39 -7.74 -8.04
CA SER A 125 24.65 -8.48 -8.01
C SER A 125 24.64 -9.49 -9.15
N SER A 126 25.36 -9.17 -10.24
CA SER A 126 25.79 -10.17 -11.20
C SER A 126 27.01 -10.89 -10.61
N ASP A 127 26.79 -12.04 -10.00
CA ASP A 127 27.85 -13.05 -9.88
C ASP A 127 27.92 -13.86 -11.19
#